data_AF-A0A6L4ARA8-F1
#
_entry.id   AF-A0A6L4ARA8-F1
#
_cell.length_a   1.000
_cell.length_b   1.000
_cell.length_c   1.000
_cell.angle_alpha   90.00
_cell.angle_beta   90.00
_cell.angle_gamma   90.00
#
_symmetry.space_group_name_H-M   'P 1'
#
loop_
_entity.id
_entity.type
_entity.pdbx_description
1 polymer ?
#
loop_
_entity_poly.entity_id
_entity_poly.type
_entity_poly.pdbx_seq_one_letter_code
_entity_poly.pdbx_strand_id
1 'polypeptide(L)'
;MGGAIWLKIPLSWVINDALVRLAMNGVLVLSLVPMLNAGIGINFGLPVAVVAGLLGMCLTVNWKMTGLTGFVAAVLMAAVIAVIFGSVFGRILNRVRGREEITATFIGFSFIPLTNFFWATAPFTNPAMLWPIGGKGMRPTIGLKSSFAKILNDFLPLEIGPFVIPCGLLLFFACSCLLVHLFFRSATGKAMQAVGENEGYARLCGIDIDWMRQLATILSTVIGAVGICVYAQSYGFIELYDAPMMLAFPAASALLIGGSIAGRTSVLNVIIGTFLFHTMYILSGPLANDLLVPEMAEIFRLLLTNGVILFAMLHAGGRNGKPCPAM
;
A
#
# COMPACT_ATOMS: atom_id res chain seq x y z
N MET A 1 -14.10 -11.72 15.95
CA MET A 1 -14.74 -11.07 17.12
C MET A 1 -15.11 -12.04 18.23
N GLY A 2 -15.56 -13.27 17.95
CA GLY A 2 -15.91 -14.26 19.00
C GLY A 2 -14.80 -14.60 20.01
N GLY A 3 -13.53 -14.69 19.58
CA GLY A 3 -12.40 -14.95 20.50
C GLY A 3 -12.04 -13.78 21.43
N ALA A 4 -12.24 -12.53 21.00
CA ALA A 4 -11.89 -11.34 21.79
C ALA A 4 -12.83 -11.12 22.99
N ILE A 5 -14.09 -11.54 22.87
CA ILE A 5 -15.09 -11.48 23.94
C ILE A 5 -14.75 -12.48 25.05
N TRP A 6 -14.13 -13.60 24.70
CA TRP A 6 -13.72 -14.64 25.64
C TRP A 6 -12.45 -14.25 26.45
N LEU A 7 -11.58 -13.42 25.86
CA LEU A 7 -10.23 -13.13 26.38
C LEU A 7 -10.12 -11.90 27.31
N LYS A 8 -11.21 -11.20 27.63
CA LYS A 8 -11.20 -9.95 28.45
C LYS A 8 -10.16 -8.89 28.01
N ILE A 9 -9.74 -8.91 26.75
CA ILE A 9 -8.88 -7.87 26.18
C ILE A 9 -9.72 -6.59 26.12
N PRO A 10 -9.18 -5.39 26.45
CA PRO A 10 -9.90 -4.15 26.25
C PRO A 10 -10.24 -4.00 24.77
N LEU A 11 -11.48 -4.32 24.43
CA LEU A 11 -12.01 -4.32 23.06
C LEU A 11 -11.80 -2.94 22.41
N SER A 12 -11.79 -1.88 23.24
CA SER A 12 -11.48 -0.51 22.86
C SER A 12 -10.10 -0.35 22.23
N TRP A 13 -9.06 -0.99 22.78
CA TRP A 13 -7.70 -0.89 22.25
C TRP A 13 -7.55 -1.64 20.92
N VAL A 14 -8.13 -2.83 20.82
CA VAL A 14 -8.10 -3.65 19.59
C VAL A 14 -8.85 -2.95 18.46
N ILE A 15 -10.02 -2.37 18.74
CA ILE A 15 -10.81 -1.64 17.75
C ILE A 15 -10.06 -0.38 17.31
N ASN A 16 -9.45 0.36 18.23
CA ASN A 16 -8.69 1.56 17.91
C ASN A 16 -7.48 1.24 17.01
N ASP A 17 -6.64 0.29 17.40
CA ASP A 17 -5.48 -0.12 16.58
C ASP A 17 -5.95 -0.68 15.23
N ALA A 18 -7.04 -1.45 15.20
CA ALA A 18 -7.60 -1.95 13.95
C ALA A 18 -8.06 -0.82 13.01
N LEU A 19 -8.65 0.25 13.53
CA LEU A 19 -9.08 1.40 12.73
C LEU A 19 -7.88 2.20 12.20
N VAL A 20 -6.84 2.42 13.01
CA VAL A 20 -5.59 3.05 12.55
C VAL A 20 -4.96 2.21 11.44
N ARG A 21 -4.85 0.89 11.67
CA ARG A 21 -4.23 -0.03 10.70
C ARG A 21 -5.04 -0.17 9.43
N LEU A 22 -6.37 -0.16 9.53
CA LEU A 22 -7.26 -0.14 8.38
C LEU A 22 -6.96 1.08 7.52
N ALA A 23 -6.94 2.27 8.09
CA ALA A 23 -6.79 3.48 7.31
C ALA A 23 -5.37 3.62 6.71
N MET A 24 -4.32 3.32 7.49
CA MET A 24 -2.94 3.48 7.02
C MET A 24 -2.56 2.46 5.93
N ASN A 25 -2.97 1.19 6.07
CA ASN A 25 -2.70 0.17 5.05
C ASN A 25 -3.75 0.20 3.93
N GLY A 26 -4.96 0.68 4.22
CA GLY A 26 -6.05 0.76 3.27
C GLY A 26 -5.70 1.60 2.05
N VAL A 27 -4.97 2.71 2.21
CA VAL A 27 -4.51 3.52 1.07
C VAL A 27 -3.50 2.77 0.20
N LEU A 28 -2.60 1.98 0.82
CA LEU A 28 -1.67 1.11 0.09
C LEU A 28 -2.43 0.03 -0.70
N VAL A 29 -3.46 -0.58 -0.12
CA VAL A 29 -4.29 -1.57 -0.82
C VAL A 29 -5.11 -0.92 -1.94
N LEU A 30 -5.63 0.28 -1.71
CA LEU A 30 -6.37 1.06 -2.70
C LEU A 30 -5.52 1.36 -3.95
N SER A 31 -4.20 1.49 -3.79
CA SER A 31 -3.29 1.71 -4.91
C SER A 31 -3.30 0.58 -5.94
N LEU A 32 -3.69 -0.64 -5.57
CA LEU A 32 -3.71 -1.79 -6.46
C LEU A 32 -4.92 -1.77 -7.44
N VAL A 33 -5.97 -1.01 -7.11
CA VAL A 33 -7.25 -1.01 -7.84
C VAL A 33 -7.12 -0.54 -9.30
N PRO A 34 -6.43 0.57 -9.64
CA PRO A 34 -6.25 1.01 -11.03
C PRO A 34 -5.63 -0.03 -11.94
N MET A 35 -4.54 -0.67 -11.52
CA MET A 35 -3.85 -1.66 -12.34
C MET A 35 -4.65 -2.95 -12.51
N LEU A 36 -5.35 -3.40 -11.48
CA LEU A 36 -6.21 -4.59 -11.55
C LEU A 36 -7.42 -4.37 -12.46
N ASN A 37 -8.04 -3.19 -12.41
CA ASN A 37 -9.15 -2.84 -13.30
C ASN A 37 -8.71 -2.60 -14.74
N ALA A 38 -7.45 -2.26 -14.98
CA ALA A 38 -6.86 -2.18 -16.32
C ALA A 38 -6.35 -3.53 -16.87
N GLY A 39 -6.51 -4.63 -16.11
CA GLY A 39 -6.11 -5.97 -16.53
C GLY A 39 -4.60 -6.23 -16.47
N ILE A 40 -3.83 -5.41 -15.75
CA ILE A 40 -2.35 -5.48 -15.71
C ILE A 40 -1.81 -6.56 -14.74
N GLY A 41 -2.73 -7.25 -14.05
CA GLY A 41 -2.41 -8.20 -12.98
C GLY A 41 -2.26 -7.54 -11.60
N ILE A 42 -1.87 -8.33 -10.60
CA ILE A 42 -1.62 -7.84 -9.24
C ILE A 42 -0.38 -6.94 -9.25
N ASN A 43 -0.50 -5.72 -8.75
CA ASN A 43 0.58 -4.73 -8.78
C ASN A 43 1.70 -5.06 -7.78
N PHE A 44 2.62 -5.95 -8.16
CA PHE A 44 3.90 -6.17 -7.46
C PHE A 44 4.93 -5.06 -7.72
N GLY A 45 4.56 -4.02 -8.47
CA GLY A 45 5.31 -2.77 -8.62
C GLY A 45 5.09 -1.79 -7.46
N LEU A 46 4.28 -2.15 -6.46
CA LEU A 46 4.10 -1.35 -5.24
C LEU A 46 5.42 -0.88 -4.60
N PRO A 47 6.52 -1.68 -4.55
CA PRO A 47 7.79 -1.21 -4.03
C PRO A 47 8.33 0.04 -4.75
N VAL A 48 8.11 0.16 -6.06
CA VAL A 48 8.50 1.35 -6.85
C VAL A 48 7.73 2.59 -6.38
N ALA A 49 6.42 2.43 -6.14
CA ALA A 49 5.56 3.49 -5.61
C ALA A 49 5.96 3.90 -4.19
N VAL A 50 6.26 2.91 -3.33
CA VAL A 50 6.72 3.12 -1.96
C VAL A 50 8.02 3.91 -1.97
N VAL A 51 9.01 3.53 -2.78
CA VAL A 51 10.27 4.29 -2.89
C VAL A 51 10.03 5.73 -3.34
N ALA A 52 9.14 5.96 -4.32
CA ALA A 52 8.80 7.32 -4.74
C ALA A 52 8.24 8.16 -3.57
N GLY A 53 7.40 7.56 -2.72
CA GLY A 53 6.88 8.22 -1.53
C GLY A 53 7.93 8.43 -0.44
N LEU A 54 8.82 7.46 -0.21
CA LEU A 54 9.96 7.59 0.70
C LEU A 54 10.88 8.73 0.28
N LEU A 55 11.18 8.85 -1.03
CA LEU A 55 11.96 9.97 -1.58
C LEU A 55 11.29 11.32 -1.33
N GLY A 56 9.99 11.42 -1.59
CA GLY A 56 9.21 12.63 -1.31
C GLY A 56 9.26 13.05 0.15
N MET A 57 9.09 12.09 1.08
CA MET A 57 9.21 12.34 2.52
C MET A 57 10.63 12.70 2.95
N CYS A 58 11.65 12.06 2.40
CA CYS A 58 13.04 12.37 2.73
C CYS A 58 13.40 13.80 2.33
N LEU A 59 12.93 14.28 1.19
CA LEU A 59 13.18 15.64 0.73
C LEU A 59 12.52 16.69 1.63
N THR A 60 11.27 16.47 2.05
CA THR A 60 10.58 17.41 2.95
C THR A 60 11.17 17.44 4.35
N VAL A 61 11.60 16.27 4.87
CA VAL A 61 12.35 16.19 6.14
C VAL A 61 13.71 16.88 5.99
N ASN A 62 14.39 16.75 4.86
CA ASN A 62 15.66 17.45 4.61
C ASN A 62 15.49 18.97 4.60
N TRP A 63 14.38 19.49 4.06
CA TRP A 63 14.04 20.91 4.09
C TRP A 63 13.46 21.40 5.42
N LYS A 64 13.40 20.55 6.45
CA LYS A 64 12.88 20.87 7.79
C LYS A 64 11.48 21.47 7.78
N MET A 65 10.65 21.10 6.79
CA MET A 65 9.24 21.44 6.85
C MET A 65 8.63 20.68 8.05
N THR A 66 7.68 21.29 8.76
CA THR A 66 7.01 20.69 9.94
C THR A 66 5.51 21.00 9.93
N GLY A 67 4.70 20.20 10.63
CA GLY A 67 3.24 20.37 10.68
C GLY A 67 2.45 19.99 9.41
N LEU A 68 1.15 20.30 9.37
CA LEU A 68 0.28 19.82 8.28
C LEU A 68 0.76 20.25 6.88
N THR A 69 1.33 21.45 6.77
CA THR A 69 1.84 22.01 5.51
C THR A 69 2.94 21.15 4.91
N GLY A 70 3.85 20.64 5.72
CA GLY A 70 4.92 19.81 5.20
C GLY A 70 4.55 18.34 5.00
N PHE A 71 3.50 17.83 5.65
CA PHE A 71 2.87 16.57 5.24
C PHE A 71 2.25 16.70 3.83
N VAL A 72 1.50 17.77 3.57
CA VAL A 72 0.94 18.03 2.23
C VAL A 72 2.06 18.22 1.20
N ALA A 73 3.14 18.94 1.55
CA ALA A 73 4.31 19.05 0.68
C ALA A 73 4.94 17.69 0.39
N ALA A 74 5.01 16.79 1.39
CA ALA A 74 5.58 15.45 1.21
C ALA A 74 4.74 14.63 0.24
N VAL A 75 3.40 14.69 0.38
CA VAL A 75 2.44 14.04 -0.52
C VAL A 75 2.56 14.58 -1.95
N LEU A 76 2.69 15.91 -2.13
CA LEU A 76 2.83 16.51 -3.45
C LEU A 76 4.16 16.13 -4.11
N MET A 77 5.27 16.18 -3.37
CA MET A 77 6.58 15.76 -3.88
C MET A 77 6.61 14.27 -4.21
N ALA A 78 6.04 13.44 -3.34
CA ALA A 78 5.85 12.01 -3.57
C ALA A 78 5.03 11.76 -4.84
N ALA A 79 3.94 12.49 -5.05
CA ALA A 79 3.10 12.36 -6.24
C ALA A 79 3.87 12.73 -7.53
N VAL A 80 4.65 13.82 -7.52
CA VAL A 80 5.46 14.23 -8.70
C VAL A 80 6.49 13.14 -9.05
N ILE A 81 7.23 12.63 -8.07
CA ILE A 81 8.21 11.56 -8.28
C ILE A 81 7.52 10.28 -8.74
N ALA A 82 6.35 9.97 -8.16
CA ALA A 82 5.55 8.80 -8.53
C ALA A 82 5.02 8.88 -9.96
N VAL A 83 4.65 10.06 -10.47
CA VAL A 83 4.27 10.22 -11.89
C VAL A 83 5.45 9.87 -12.81
N ILE A 84 6.67 10.32 -12.46
CA ILE A 84 7.88 10.02 -13.24
C ILE A 84 8.13 8.51 -13.24
N PHE A 85 8.23 7.89 -12.06
CA PHE A 85 8.49 6.46 -11.92
C PHE A 85 7.38 5.61 -12.53
N GLY A 86 6.12 5.97 -12.31
CA GLY A 86 4.94 5.33 -12.89
C GLY A 86 4.90 5.40 -14.40
N SER A 87 5.35 6.51 -15.00
CA SER A 87 5.41 6.65 -16.45
C SER A 87 6.45 5.72 -17.07
N VAL A 88 7.61 5.54 -16.43
CA VAL A 88 8.66 4.62 -16.88
C VAL A 88 8.19 3.18 -16.67
N PHE A 89 7.66 2.88 -15.49
CA PHE A 89 7.15 1.56 -15.14
C PHE A 89 6.01 1.11 -16.06
N GLY A 90 5.05 2.00 -16.36
CA GLY A 90 3.95 1.73 -17.28
C GLY A 90 4.41 1.46 -18.71
N ARG A 91 5.43 2.19 -19.20
CA ARG A 91 6.02 1.90 -20.53
C ARG A 91 6.69 0.54 -20.58
N ILE A 92 7.34 0.11 -19.50
CA ILE A 92 7.94 -1.22 -19.44
C ILE A 92 6.85 -2.28 -19.46
N LEU A 93 5.81 -2.13 -18.64
CA LEU A 93 4.68 -3.06 -18.57
C LEU A 93 3.96 -3.20 -19.93
N ASN A 94 3.75 -2.11 -20.66
CA ASN A 94 3.14 -2.17 -21.98
C ASN A 94 3.99 -2.93 -23.02
N ARG A 95 5.30 -3.07 -22.81
CA ARG A 95 6.18 -3.86 -23.69
C ARG A 95 6.16 -5.36 -23.39
N VAL A 96 5.77 -5.77 -22.18
CA VAL A 96 5.83 -7.16 -21.71
C VAL A 96 4.45 -7.78 -21.54
N ARG A 97 3.55 -7.54 -22.51
CA ARG A 97 2.15 -7.97 -22.40
C ARG A 97 2.01 -9.46 -22.13
N GLY A 98 1.16 -9.80 -21.16
CA GLY A 98 0.93 -11.18 -20.72
C GLY A 98 1.98 -11.77 -19.78
N ARG A 99 3.11 -11.09 -19.53
CA ARG A 99 4.10 -11.44 -18.49
C ARG A 99 4.32 -10.29 -17.50
N GLU A 100 3.29 -9.46 -17.34
CA GLU A 100 3.34 -8.20 -16.60
C GLU A 100 3.56 -8.42 -15.12
N GLU A 101 2.87 -9.41 -14.52
CA GLU A 101 2.98 -9.73 -13.09
C GLU A 101 4.40 -10.17 -12.71
N ILE A 102 5.00 -11.05 -13.52
CA ILE A 102 6.38 -11.51 -13.34
C ILE A 102 7.34 -10.32 -13.47
N THR A 103 7.17 -9.51 -14.51
CA THR A 103 8.04 -8.35 -14.76
C THR A 103 7.91 -7.29 -13.66
N ALA A 104 6.69 -7.01 -13.19
CA ALA A 104 6.42 -6.11 -12.08
C ALA A 104 7.12 -6.57 -10.80
N THR A 105 7.08 -7.88 -10.52
CA THR A 105 7.73 -8.49 -9.36
C THR A 105 9.25 -8.36 -9.44
N PHE A 106 9.84 -8.67 -10.60
CA PHE A 106 11.27 -8.49 -10.83
C PHE A 106 11.70 -7.03 -10.68
N ILE A 107 10.96 -6.09 -11.27
CA ILE A 107 11.24 -4.66 -11.13
C ILE A 107 11.13 -4.24 -9.68
N GLY A 108 10.04 -4.61 -8.98
CA GLY A 108 9.82 -4.27 -7.58
C GLY A 108 10.98 -4.71 -6.68
N PHE A 109 11.40 -5.97 -6.78
CA PHE A 109 12.52 -6.48 -5.99
C PHE A 109 13.87 -5.92 -6.41
N SER A 110 14.10 -5.69 -7.70
CA SER A 110 15.37 -5.14 -8.20
C SER A 110 15.53 -3.65 -7.87
N PHE A 111 14.42 -2.93 -7.69
CA PHE A 111 14.43 -1.52 -7.35
C PHE A 111 14.96 -1.28 -5.93
N ILE A 112 14.75 -2.21 -5.00
CA ILE A 112 15.16 -2.11 -3.60
C ILE A 112 16.69 -1.98 -3.46
N PRO A 113 17.53 -2.92 -3.94
CA PRO A 113 18.99 -2.79 -3.80
C PRO A 113 19.54 -1.56 -4.53
N LEU A 114 18.93 -1.17 -5.67
CA LEU A 114 19.28 0.07 -6.37
C LEU A 114 19.04 1.29 -5.47
N THR A 115 17.91 1.32 -4.78
CA THR A 115 17.58 2.41 -3.85
C THR A 115 18.40 2.35 -2.57
N ASN A 116 18.77 1.17 -2.09
CA ASN A 116 19.67 1.01 -0.95
C ASN A 116 21.05 1.63 -1.25
N PHE A 117 21.57 1.45 -2.45
CA PHE A 117 22.80 2.12 -2.90
C PHE A 117 22.61 3.64 -2.97
N PHE A 118 21.46 4.11 -3.47
CA PHE A 118 21.11 5.52 -3.46
C PHE A 118 21.06 6.09 -2.03
N TRP A 119 20.38 5.43 -1.08
CA TRP A 119 20.30 5.88 0.32
C TRP A 119 21.65 5.89 1.04
N ALA A 120 22.56 5.01 0.66
CA ALA A 120 23.93 4.98 1.18
C ALA A 120 24.80 6.15 0.65
N THR A 121 24.53 6.63 -0.57
CA THR A 121 25.34 7.64 -1.27
C THR A 121 24.71 9.02 -1.33
N ALA A 122 23.40 9.13 -1.04
CA ALA A 122 22.66 10.36 -1.17
C ALA A 122 23.16 11.45 -0.19
N PRO A 123 23.48 12.66 -0.69
CA PRO A 123 23.98 13.75 0.12
C PRO A 123 22.83 14.49 0.82
N PHE A 124 22.23 13.87 1.83
CA PHE A 124 21.26 14.55 2.70
C PHE A 124 21.99 15.38 3.77
N THR A 125 21.57 16.63 3.93
CA THR A 125 22.18 17.61 4.84
C THR A 125 21.64 17.53 6.26
N ASN A 126 20.50 16.88 6.49
CA ASN A 126 19.84 16.86 7.79
C ASN A 126 20.47 15.81 8.75
N PRO A 127 21.04 16.25 9.90
CA PRO A 127 21.68 15.35 10.85
C PRO A 127 20.72 14.36 11.53
N ALA A 128 19.40 14.59 11.50
CA ALA A 128 18.41 13.64 12.01
C ALA A 128 18.30 12.37 11.16
N MET A 129 18.72 12.43 9.89
CA MET A 129 18.59 11.36 8.90
C MET A 129 19.89 10.59 8.70
N LEU A 130 21.03 11.18 9.07
CA LEU A 130 22.37 10.61 8.90
C LEU A 130 22.75 9.67 10.03
N TRP A 131 23.65 8.73 9.75
CA TRP A 131 24.27 7.92 10.80
C TRP A 131 24.99 8.81 11.83
N PRO A 132 24.77 8.58 13.14
CA PRO A 132 25.43 9.33 14.20
C PRO A 132 26.97 9.23 14.15
N ILE A 133 27.48 8.12 13.61
CA ILE A 133 28.91 7.84 13.46
C ILE A 133 29.23 7.84 11.96
N GLY A 134 30.04 8.79 11.50
CA GLY A 134 30.55 8.85 10.12
C GLY A 134 29.83 9.82 9.18
N GLY A 135 28.62 10.29 9.51
CA GLY A 135 27.92 11.37 8.79
C GLY A 135 27.63 11.10 7.31
N LYS A 136 27.79 9.85 6.84
CA LYS A 136 27.57 9.41 5.47
C LYS A 136 26.56 8.26 5.46
N GLY A 137 25.59 8.34 4.55
CA GLY A 137 24.50 7.39 4.44
C GLY A 137 23.36 7.65 5.43
N MET A 138 22.15 7.27 5.03
CA MET A 138 20.96 7.43 5.86
C MET A 138 20.76 6.28 6.85
N ARG A 139 20.09 6.59 7.96
CA ARG A 139 19.65 5.58 8.93
C ARG A 139 18.53 4.73 8.32
N PRO A 140 18.45 3.43 8.66
CA PRO A 140 17.35 2.59 8.18
C PRO A 140 15.98 3.05 8.64
N THR A 141 15.93 3.60 9.85
CA THR A 141 14.74 4.18 10.46
C THR A 141 14.99 5.64 10.79
N ILE A 142 14.12 6.50 10.30
CA ILE A 142 14.16 7.95 10.58
C ILE A 142 12.88 8.30 11.33
N GLY A 143 13.02 8.72 12.59
CA GLY A 143 11.87 9.14 13.40
C GLY A 143 11.27 10.44 12.87
N LEU A 144 9.95 10.45 12.65
CA LEU A 144 9.19 11.63 12.20
C LEU A 144 8.71 12.52 13.35
N LYS A 145 9.04 12.19 14.60
CA LYS A 145 8.56 12.91 15.80
C LYS A 145 8.82 14.42 15.77
N SER A 146 9.93 14.84 15.17
CA SER A 146 10.29 16.26 15.03
C SER A 146 9.76 16.95 13.76
N SER A 147 9.10 16.22 12.86
CA SER A 147 8.58 16.76 11.60
C SER A 147 7.06 16.66 11.51
N PHE A 148 6.53 15.44 11.36
CA PHE A 148 5.11 15.22 11.02
C PHE A 148 4.48 13.97 11.62
N ALA A 149 5.10 13.32 12.61
CA ALA A 149 4.51 12.12 13.19
C ALA A 149 3.10 12.40 13.71
N LYS A 150 2.17 11.47 13.46
CA LYS A 150 0.79 11.46 13.98
C LYS A 150 -0.09 12.68 13.64
N ILE A 151 0.32 13.56 12.73
CA ILE A 151 -0.53 14.70 12.31
C ILE A 151 -1.95 14.30 11.90
N LEU A 152 -2.15 13.29 11.07
CA LEU A 152 -3.50 12.86 10.66
C LEU A 152 -4.24 12.14 11.80
N ASN A 153 -3.51 11.53 12.73
CA ASN A 153 -4.08 10.78 13.85
C ASN A 153 -4.55 11.75 14.94
N ASP A 154 -3.82 12.86 15.10
CA ASP A 154 -4.06 13.92 16.07
C ASP A 154 -4.89 15.08 15.45
N PHE A 155 -5.21 15.01 14.15
CA PHE A 155 -6.15 15.93 13.51
C PHE A 155 -7.58 15.51 13.85
N LEU A 156 -8.17 16.23 14.80
CA LEU A 156 -9.55 16.03 15.28
C LEU A 156 -9.77 14.67 15.98
N PRO A 157 -9.07 14.34 17.09
CA PRO A 157 -9.37 13.13 17.84
C PRO A 157 -10.77 13.25 18.45
N LEU A 158 -11.68 12.36 18.03
CA LEU A 158 -12.96 12.19 18.70
C LEU A 158 -12.77 11.20 19.84
N GLU A 159 -12.63 11.75 21.04
CA GLU A 159 -12.57 10.98 22.28
C GLU A 159 -14.00 10.71 22.76
N ILE A 160 -14.52 9.52 22.45
CA ILE A 160 -15.78 9.03 23.01
C ILE A 160 -15.42 8.10 24.17
N GLY A 161 -15.18 8.66 25.35
CA GLY A 161 -14.78 7.88 26.54
C GLY A 161 -13.44 7.15 26.33
N PRO A 162 -13.36 5.80 26.42
CA PRO A 162 -12.11 5.05 26.21
C PRO A 162 -11.73 4.86 24.73
N PHE A 163 -12.49 5.41 23.78
CA PHE A 163 -12.23 5.29 22.35
C PHE A 163 -11.61 6.58 21.81
N VAL A 164 -10.37 6.51 21.33
CA VAL A 164 -9.72 7.59 20.58
C VAL A 164 -9.85 7.26 19.10
N ILE A 165 -10.83 7.83 18.41
CA ILE A 165 -11.01 7.59 16.99
C ILE A 165 -10.15 8.61 16.22
N PRO A 166 -9.15 8.18 15.42
CA PRO A 166 -8.34 9.07 14.60
C PRO A 166 -9.16 9.53 13.39
N CYS A 167 -10.05 10.50 13.60
CA CYS A 167 -11.00 10.93 12.57
C CYS A 167 -10.29 11.58 11.37
N GLY A 168 -9.18 12.30 11.57
CA GLY A 168 -8.39 12.85 10.47
C GLY A 168 -7.86 11.77 9.51
N LEU A 169 -7.31 10.68 10.05
CA LEU A 169 -6.80 9.54 9.28
C LEU A 169 -7.92 8.81 8.55
N LEU A 170 -9.04 8.54 9.24
CA LEU A 170 -10.21 7.89 8.63
C LEU A 170 -10.86 8.76 7.56
N LEU A 171 -10.91 10.09 7.74
CA LEU A 171 -11.40 11.03 6.75
C LEU A 171 -10.49 11.07 5.53
N PHE A 172 -9.16 11.07 5.72
CA PHE A 172 -8.22 11.00 4.62
C PHE A 172 -8.37 9.71 3.81
N PHE A 173 -8.52 8.56 4.50
CA PHE A 173 -8.77 7.28 3.86
C PHE A 173 -10.12 7.26 3.12
N ALA A 174 -11.19 7.73 3.75
CA ALA A 174 -12.51 7.84 3.13
C ALA A 174 -12.50 8.77 1.91
N CYS A 175 -11.79 9.89 1.98
CA CYS A 175 -11.58 10.81 0.87
C CYS A 175 -10.82 10.13 -0.28
N SER A 176 -9.74 9.41 0.03
CA SER A 176 -8.96 8.64 -0.97
C SER A 176 -9.84 7.59 -1.66
N CYS A 177 -10.62 6.85 -0.88
CA CYS A 177 -11.61 5.88 -1.37
C CYS A 177 -12.66 6.54 -2.26
N LEU A 178 -13.18 7.72 -1.87
CA LEU A 178 -14.16 8.48 -2.65
C LEU A 178 -13.56 8.98 -3.97
N LEU A 179 -12.33 9.50 -3.96
CA LEU A 179 -11.64 9.96 -5.16
C LEU A 179 -11.44 8.82 -6.17
N VAL A 180 -10.99 7.66 -5.70
CA VAL A 180 -10.85 6.47 -6.56
C VAL A 180 -12.22 5.99 -7.06
N HIS A 181 -13.23 5.96 -6.20
CA HIS A 181 -14.59 5.59 -6.59
C HIS A 181 -15.16 6.53 -7.66
N LEU A 182 -14.99 7.84 -7.50
CA LEU A 182 -15.42 8.85 -8.45
C LEU A 182 -14.64 8.76 -9.77
N PHE A 183 -13.33 8.50 -9.69
CA PHE A 183 -12.50 8.26 -10.86
C PHE A 183 -13.04 7.10 -11.70
N PHE A 184 -13.42 5.98 -11.10
CA PHE A 184 -14.01 4.86 -11.84
C PHE A 184 -15.41 5.12 -12.40
N ARG A 185 -16.11 6.15 -11.91
CA ARG A 185 -17.38 6.60 -12.51
C ARG A 185 -17.18 7.54 -13.70
N SER A 186 -16.01 8.15 -13.84
CA SER A 186 -15.66 9.03 -14.97
C SER A 186 -15.54 8.24 -16.28
N ALA A 187 -15.56 8.96 -17.42
CA ALA A 187 -15.39 8.36 -18.74
C ALA A 187 -14.05 7.61 -18.87
N THR A 188 -12.96 8.16 -18.33
CA THR A 188 -11.63 7.54 -18.35
C THR A 188 -11.58 6.28 -17.48
N GLY A 189 -12.24 6.28 -16.33
CA GLY A 189 -12.32 5.12 -15.44
C GLY A 189 -13.11 3.96 -16.06
N LYS A 190 -14.24 4.25 -16.72
CA LYS A 190 -15.01 3.24 -17.46
C LYS A 190 -14.25 2.70 -18.67
N ALA A 191 -13.54 3.56 -19.40
CA ALA A 191 -12.68 3.15 -20.51
C ALA A 191 -11.57 2.20 -20.01
N MET A 192 -10.93 2.51 -18.89
CA MET A 192 -9.92 1.67 -18.25
C MET A 192 -10.48 0.29 -17.87
N GLN A 193 -11.68 0.22 -17.29
CA GLN A 193 -12.35 -1.05 -16.98
C GLN A 193 -12.66 -1.87 -18.24
N ALA A 194 -13.11 -1.20 -19.32
CA ALA A 194 -13.37 -1.88 -20.58
C ALA A 194 -12.09 -2.50 -21.19
N VAL A 195 -10.94 -1.82 -21.06
CA VAL A 195 -9.64 -2.38 -21.46
C VAL A 195 -9.31 -3.64 -20.64
N GLY A 196 -9.55 -3.61 -19.33
CA GLY A 196 -9.30 -4.77 -18.45
C GLY A 196 -10.23 -5.96 -18.68
N GLU A 197 -11.48 -5.72 -19.11
CA GLU A 197 -12.42 -6.79 -19.45
C GLU A 197 -12.09 -7.43 -20.81
N ASN A 198 -11.84 -6.62 -21.84
CA ASN A 198 -11.48 -7.12 -23.17
C ASN A 198 -10.76 -6.05 -24.00
N GLU A 199 -9.43 -6.18 -24.15
CA GLU A 199 -8.62 -5.27 -24.97
C GLU A 199 -9.11 -5.20 -26.43
N GLY A 200 -9.55 -6.32 -27.01
CA GLY A 200 -10.03 -6.38 -28.39
C GLY A 200 -11.31 -5.56 -28.59
N TYR A 201 -12.27 -5.69 -27.68
CA TYR A 201 -13.50 -4.89 -27.71
C TYR A 201 -13.22 -3.41 -27.49
N ALA A 202 -12.36 -3.08 -26.52
CA ALA A 202 -11.97 -1.69 -26.25
C ALA A 202 -11.31 -1.01 -27.46
N ARG A 203 -10.47 -1.74 -28.21
CA ARG A 203 -9.85 -1.24 -29.45
C ARG A 203 -10.88 -0.92 -30.52
N LEU A 204 -11.90 -1.76 -30.68
CA LEU A 204 -12.99 -1.53 -31.65
C LEU A 204 -13.81 -0.29 -31.29
N CYS A 205 -13.92 0.03 -30.00
CA CYS A 205 -14.54 1.26 -29.50
C CYS A 205 -13.65 2.51 -29.63
N GLY A 206 -12.46 2.41 -30.23
CA GLY A 206 -11.53 3.53 -30.44
C GLY A 206 -10.75 3.94 -29.17
N ILE A 207 -10.71 3.10 -28.14
CA ILE A 207 -9.96 3.37 -26.91
C ILE A 207 -8.48 3.02 -27.14
N ASP A 208 -7.59 3.96 -26.81
CA ASP A 208 -6.15 3.69 -26.77
C ASP A 208 -5.79 2.82 -25.54
N ILE A 209 -5.54 1.54 -25.80
CA ILE A 209 -5.18 0.55 -24.78
C ILE A 209 -3.87 0.93 -24.08
N ASP A 210 -2.85 1.34 -24.84
CA ASP A 210 -1.52 1.62 -24.30
C ASP A 210 -1.56 2.81 -23.35
N TRP A 211 -2.27 3.86 -23.75
CA TRP A 211 -2.48 5.04 -22.91
C TRP A 211 -3.28 4.72 -21.64
N MET A 212 -4.39 3.98 -21.75
CA MET A 212 -5.22 3.64 -20.59
C MET A 212 -4.46 2.78 -19.57
N ARG A 213 -3.65 1.83 -20.05
CA ARG A 213 -2.82 0.98 -19.19
C ARG A 213 -1.70 1.78 -18.53
N GLN A 214 -1.04 2.67 -19.28
CA GLN A 214 -0.01 3.55 -18.72
C GLN A 214 -0.59 4.49 -17.65
N LEU A 215 -1.78 5.05 -17.90
CA LEU A 215 -2.50 5.89 -16.95
C LEU A 215 -2.87 5.10 -15.69
N ALA A 216 -3.32 3.85 -15.83
CA ALA A 216 -3.60 2.97 -14.70
C ALA A 216 -2.36 2.73 -13.83
N THR A 217 -1.21 2.48 -14.46
CA THR A 217 0.07 2.35 -13.74
C THR A 217 0.46 3.63 -13.02
N ILE A 218 0.36 4.79 -13.68
CA ILE A 218 0.67 6.09 -13.07
C ILE A 218 -0.21 6.34 -11.85
N LEU A 219 -1.53 6.18 -11.98
CA LEU A 219 -2.47 6.37 -10.88
C LEU A 219 -2.18 5.42 -9.71
N SER A 220 -1.91 4.16 -10.01
CA SER A 220 -1.54 3.17 -9.00
C SER A 220 -0.26 3.58 -8.25
N THR A 221 0.78 4.02 -8.98
CA THR A 221 2.02 4.48 -8.34
C THR A 221 1.84 5.74 -7.51
N VAL A 222 1.01 6.69 -7.95
CA VAL A 222 0.72 7.90 -7.19
C VAL A 222 -0.03 7.55 -5.90
N ILE A 223 -1.10 6.75 -5.97
CA ILE A 223 -1.86 6.35 -4.78
C ILE A 223 -0.97 5.55 -3.83
N GLY A 224 -0.08 4.70 -4.34
CA GLY A 224 0.88 3.95 -3.52
C GLY A 224 1.90 4.86 -2.81
N ALA A 225 2.42 5.88 -3.51
CA ALA A 225 3.32 6.87 -2.94
C ALA A 225 2.63 7.75 -1.87
N VAL A 226 1.36 8.11 -2.06
CA VAL A 226 0.55 8.75 -1.03
C VAL A 226 0.30 7.80 0.14
N GLY A 227 0.02 6.53 -0.14
CA GLY A 227 -0.21 5.50 0.88
C GLY A 227 0.97 5.31 1.82
N ILE A 228 2.20 5.26 1.32
CA ILE A 228 3.38 5.17 2.20
C ILE A 228 3.58 6.44 3.04
N CYS A 229 3.21 7.62 2.53
CA CYS A 229 3.26 8.86 3.31
C CYS A 229 2.31 8.78 4.52
N VAL A 230 1.08 8.31 4.30
CA VAL A 230 0.09 8.10 5.36
C VAL A 230 0.56 7.02 6.34
N TYR A 231 1.11 5.91 5.83
CA TYR A 231 1.66 4.82 6.62
C TYR A 231 2.78 5.29 7.56
N ALA A 232 3.81 5.94 7.01
CA ALA A 232 4.97 6.39 7.77
C ALA A 232 4.60 7.48 8.79
N GLN A 233 3.69 8.39 8.43
CA GLN A 233 3.19 9.41 9.34
C GLN A 233 2.37 8.79 10.50
N SER A 234 1.56 7.76 10.24
CA SER A 234 0.77 7.06 11.25
C SER A 234 1.63 6.25 12.22
N TYR A 235 2.67 5.58 11.69
CA TYR A 235 3.67 4.87 12.49
C TYR A 235 4.62 5.81 13.25
N GLY A 236 4.90 6.98 12.69
CA GLY A 236 5.80 7.99 13.27
C GLY A 236 7.28 7.79 12.93
N PHE A 237 7.61 6.97 11.92
CA PHE A 237 8.96 6.82 11.39
C PHE A 237 8.93 6.40 9.91
N ILE A 238 10.01 6.70 9.20
CA ILE A 238 10.26 6.29 7.82
C ILE A 238 11.22 5.10 7.85
N GLU A 239 10.88 4.04 7.13
CA GLU A 239 11.78 2.90 6.89
C GLU A 239 12.25 2.90 5.44
N LEU A 240 13.56 2.94 5.21
CA LEU A 240 14.13 3.24 3.88
C LEU A 240 14.59 2.03 3.08
N TYR A 241 15.15 1.02 3.74
CA TYR A 241 15.85 -0.08 3.07
C TYR A 241 14.88 -1.19 2.65
N ASP A 242 14.72 -2.24 3.45
CA ASP A 242 13.97 -3.44 3.05
C ASP A 242 12.44 -3.32 3.25
N ALA A 243 11.98 -2.23 3.86
CA ALA A 243 10.56 -1.99 4.13
C ALA A 243 9.63 -2.07 2.90
N PRO A 244 9.99 -1.54 1.71
CA PRO A 244 9.15 -1.65 0.53
C PRO A 244 8.84 -3.09 0.13
N MET A 245 9.74 -4.03 0.42
CA MET A 245 9.59 -5.45 0.09
C MET A 245 8.39 -6.07 0.83
N MET A 246 8.22 -5.70 2.10
CA MET A 246 7.27 -6.35 3.00
C MET A 246 5.83 -5.83 2.82
N LEU A 247 5.63 -4.73 2.09
CA LEU A 247 4.32 -4.08 1.95
C LEU A 247 3.49 -4.62 0.79
N ALA A 248 4.11 -5.18 -0.25
CA ALA A 248 3.41 -5.59 -1.48
C ALA A 248 2.49 -6.81 -1.26
N PHE A 249 3.01 -7.88 -0.63
CA PHE A 249 2.24 -9.12 -0.44
C PHE A 249 1.04 -8.96 0.51
N PRO A 250 1.18 -8.35 1.71
CA PRO A 250 0.04 -8.13 2.59
C PRO A 250 -1.05 -7.29 1.92
N ALA A 251 -0.67 -6.28 1.14
CA ALA A 251 -1.62 -5.43 0.43
C ALA A 251 -2.40 -6.20 -0.65
N ALA A 252 -1.70 -7.01 -1.45
CA ALA A 252 -2.34 -7.88 -2.45
C ALA A 252 -3.27 -8.89 -1.79
N SER A 253 -2.84 -9.56 -0.73
CA SER A 253 -3.65 -10.57 -0.03
C SER A 253 -4.87 -9.96 0.64
N ALA A 254 -4.74 -8.79 1.27
CA ALA A 254 -5.90 -8.07 1.82
C ALA A 254 -6.94 -7.82 0.73
N LEU A 255 -6.53 -7.37 -0.46
CA LEU A 255 -7.44 -7.13 -1.58
C LEU A 255 -8.14 -8.41 -2.08
N LEU A 256 -7.39 -9.51 -2.18
CA LEU A 256 -7.90 -10.81 -2.60
C LEU A 256 -8.89 -11.41 -1.59
N ILE A 257 -8.59 -11.30 -0.29
CA ILE A 257 -9.50 -11.70 0.80
C ILE A 257 -10.80 -10.89 0.77
N GLY A 258 -10.72 -9.62 0.36
CA GLY A 258 -11.87 -8.77 0.10
C GLY A 258 -12.75 -9.22 -1.08
N GLY A 259 -12.45 -10.33 -1.74
CA GLY A 259 -13.23 -10.88 -2.86
C GLY A 259 -12.93 -10.22 -4.20
N SER A 260 -11.79 -9.51 -4.32
CA SER A 260 -11.37 -8.93 -5.59
C SER A 260 -10.95 -10.00 -6.58
N ILE A 261 -11.48 -9.91 -7.80
CA ILE A 261 -11.12 -10.75 -8.95
C ILE A 261 -10.56 -9.84 -10.05
N ALA A 262 -9.62 -10.34 -10.85
CA ALA A 262 -9.05 -9.62 -11.98
C ALA A 262 -10.17 -9.05 -12.89
N GLY A 263 -10.13 -7.73 -13.14
CA GLY A 263 -11.09 -7.02 -13.98
C GLY A 263 -12.30 -6.38 -13.28
N ARG A 264 -12.63 -6.75 -12.03
CA ARG A 264 -13.74 -6.14 -11.27
C ARG A 264 -13.39 -5.90 -9.80
N THR A 265 -12.50 -4.96 -9.57
CA THR A 265 -12.12 -4.52 -8.23
C THR A 265 -12.87 -3.25 -7.83
N SER A 266 -13.61 -3.33 -6.71
CA SER A 266 -14.32 -2.20 -6.13
C SER A 266 -13.62 -1.67 -4.88
N VAL A 267 -13.92 -0.42 -4.50
CA VAL A 267 -13.44 0.18 -3.25
C VAL A 267 -13.98 -0.58 -2.02
N LEU A 268 -15.14 -1.23 -2.11
CA LEU A 268 -15.68 -2.06 -1.02
C LEU A 268 -14.79 -3.27 -0.75
N ASN A 269 -14.23 -3.89 -1.79
CA ASN A 269 -13.32 -5.03 -1.65
C ASN A 269 -12.05 -4.61 -0.88
N VAL A 270 -11.55 -3.38 -1.13
CA VAL A 270 -10.41 -2.80 -0.40
C VAL A 270 -10.76 -2.63 1.09
N ILE A 271 -11.89 -2.00 1.39
CA ILE A 271 -12.30 -1.72 2.78
C ILE A 271 -12.52 -3.02 3.55
N ILE A 272 -13.29 -3.95 2.99
CA ILE A 272 -13.59 -5.24 3.64
C ILE A 272 -12.31 -6.07 3.79
N GLY A 273 -11.51 -6.15 2.72
CA GLY A 273 -10.29 -6.94 2.69
C GLY A 273 -9.23 -6.45 3.69
N THR A 274 -8.98 -5.14 3.72
CA THR A 274 -8.05 -4.52 4.69
C THR A 274 -8.52 -4.68 6.12
N PHE A 275 -9.83 -4.51 6.37
CA PHE A 275 -10.41 -4.71 7.69
C PHE A 275 -10.22 -6.15 8.17
N LEU A 276 -10.57 -7.14 7.33
CA LEU A 276 -10.45 -8.55 7.68
C LEU A 276 -9.00 -8.96 7.91
N PHE A 277 -8.09 -8.60 7.00
CA PHE A 277 -6.69 -8.98 7.09
C PHE A 277 -6.00 -8.38 8.33
N HIS A 278 -6.16 -7.08 8.57
CA HIS A 278 -5.50 -6.44 9.71
C HIS A 278 -6.16 -6.75 11.05
N THR A 279 -7.48 -6.96 11.08
CA THR A 279 -8.15 -7.41 12.32
C THR A 279 -7.69 -8.81 12.69
N MET A 280 -7.56 -9.71 11.72
CA MET A 280 -7.00 -11.04 11.95
C MET A 280 -5.55 -10.95 12.45
N TYR A 281 -4.72 -10.08 11.84
CA TYR A 281 -3.34 -9.85 12.27
C TYR A 281 -3.23 -9.35 13.71
N ILE A 282 -4.05 -8.37 14.11
CA ILE A 282 -4.06 -7.83 15.48
C ILE A 282 -4.52 -8.89 16.48
N LEU A 283 -5.60 -9.63 16.17
CA LEU A 283 -6.15 -10.65 17.06
C LEU A 283 -5.20 -11.84 17.24
N SER A 284 -4.38 -12.13 16.23
CA SER A 284 -3.43 -13.24 16.28
C SER A 284 -2.44 -13.13 17.44
N GLY A 285 -1.98 -11.93 17.80
CA GLY A 285 -1.00 -11.76 18.88
C GLY A 285 -1.54 -12.19 20.26
N PRO A 286 -2.63 -11.58 20.75
CA PRO A 286 -3.25 -11.96 22.02
C PRO A 286 -3.74 -13.41 22.04
N LEU A 287 -4.34 -13.91 20.95
CA LEU A 287 -4.78 -15.30 20.85
C LEU A 287 -3.61 -16.29 21.01
N ALA A 288 -2.47 -15.98 20.42
CA ALA A 288 -1.31 -16.86 20.49
C ALA A 288 -0.60 -16.79 21.84
N ASN A 289 -0.58 -15.63 22.51
CA ASN A 289 -0.02 -15.51 23.86
C ASN A 289 -0.82 -16.26 24.93
N ASP A 290 -2.12 -16.47 24.73
CA ASP A 290 -2.96 -17.22 25.68
C ASP A 290 -2.90 -18.73 25.43
N LEU A 291 -2.78 -19.13 24.17
CA LEU A 291 -2.76 -20.54 23.75
C LEU A 291 -1.36 -21.16 23.74
N LEU A 292 -0.30 -20.35 23.65
CA LEU A 292 1.08 -20.79 23.47
C LEU A 292 2.03 -19.97 24.36
N VAL A 293 3.26 -20.46 24.49
CA VAL A 293 4.37 -19.71 25.12
C VAL A 293 4.59 -18.40 24.32
N PRO A 294 4.87 -17.25 24.97
CA PRO A 294 5.02 -15.96 24.28
C PRO A 294 6.04 -15.96 23.13
N GLU A 295 7.10 -16.74 23.24
CA GLU A 295 8.12 -16.92 22.18
C GLU A 295 7.55 -17.60 20.92
N MET A 296 6.55 -18.46 21.09
CA MET A 296 5.84 -19.14 19.99
C MET A 296 4.72 -18.29 19.40
N ALA A 297 4.27 -17.25 20.11
CA ALA A 297 3.18 -16.38 19.65
C ALA A 297 3.55 -15.63 18.36
N GLU A 298 4.82 -15.20 18.26
CA GLU A 298 5.32 -14.52 17.07
C GLU A 298 5.38 -15.45 15.85
N ILE A 299 5.86 -16.68 16.06
CA ILE A 299 5.96 -17.72 15.03
C ILE A 299 4.55 -18.06 14.52
N PHE A 300 3.59 -18.24 15.44
CA PHE A 300 2.20 -18.51 15.08
C PHE A 300 1.57 -17.36 14.28
N ARG A 301 1.85 -16.11 14.66
CA ARG A 301 1.39 -14.93 13.91
C ARG A 301 1.96 -14.88 12.49
N LEU A 302 3.25 -15.16 12.33
CA LEU A 302 3.89 -15.26 11.02
C LEU A 302 3.27 -16.38 10.17
N LEU A 303 3.02 -17.54 10.78
CA LEU A 303 2.44 -18.70 10.09
C LEU A 303 1.00 -18.44 9.64
N LEU A 304 0.16 -17.84 10.50
CA LEU A 304 -1.20 -17.45 10.13
C LEU A 304 -1.22 -16.40 9.01
N THR A 305 -0.39 -15.36 9.13
CA THR A 305 -0.37 -14.26 8.16
C THR A 305 0.10 -14.78 6.80
N ASN A 306 1.20 -15.54 6.74
CA ASN A 306 1.71 -16.13 5.51
C ASN A 306 0.78 -17.21 4.94
N GLY A 307 0.13 -18.00 5.80
CA GLY A 307 -0.85 -19.00 5.37
C GLY A 307 -2.07 -18.36 4.70
N VAL A 308 -2.53 -17.23 5.22
CA VAL A 308 -3.64 -16.47 4.65
C VAL A 308 -3.24 -15.77 3.35
N ILE A 309 -2.02 -15.25 3.26
CA ILE A 309 -1.44 -14.73 2.02
C ILE A 309 -1.44 -15.83 0.94
N LEU A 310 -0.90 -17.00 1.27
CA LEU A 310 -0.84 -18.16 0.38
C LEU A 310 -2.23 -18.59 -0.08
N PHE A 311 -3.17 -18.72 0.86
CA PHE A 311 -4.56 -19.10 0.57
C PHE A 311 -5.23 -18.10 -0.39
N ALA A 312 -5.07 -16.80 -0.13
CA ALA A 312 -5.63 -15.74 -0.97
C ALA A 312 -5.05 -15.80 -2.40
N MET A 313 -3.74 -16.01 -2.53
CA MET A 313 -3.07 -16.11 -3.83
C MET A 313 -3.45 -17.38 -4.61
N LEU A 314 -3.55 -18.53 -3.95
CA LEU A 314 -3.98 -19.79 -4.58
C LEU A 314 -5.39 -19.68 -5.14
N HIS A 315 -6.31 -19.05 -4.41
CA HIS A 315 -7.68 -18.88 -4.86
C HIS A 315 -7.79 -17.93 -6.06
N ALA A 316 -6.89 -16.95 -6.16
CA ALA A 316 -6.78 -16.07 -7.33
C ALA A 316 -6.25 -16.83 -8.57
N GLY A 317 -5.21 -17.65 -8.39
CA GLY A 317 -4.59 -18.42 -9.48
C GLY A 317 -5.50 -19.52 -10.07
N GLY A 318 -6.29 -20.20 -9.23
CA GLY A 318 -7.15 -21.31 -9.65
C GLY A 318 -8.32 -20.91 -10.55
N ARG A 319 -8.71 -19.63 -10.60
CA ARG A 319 -9.90 -19.15 -11.32
C ARG A 319 -9.60 -18.50 -12.68
N ASN A 320 -8.32 -18.27 -13.00
CA ASN A 320 -7.82 -17.83 -14.30
C ASN A 320 -7.38 -19.00 -15.20
N GLY A 321 -7.53 -20.24 -14.75
CA GLY A 321 -7.29 -21.43 -15.56
C GLY A 321 -8.36 -21.58 -16.64
N LYS A 322 -8.12 -20.99 -17.81
CA LYS A 322 -8.59 -21.63 -19.04
C LYS A 322 -8.01 -23.05 -19.06
N PRO A 323 -8.79 -24.12 -19.26
CA PRO A 323 -8.21 -25.43 -19.45
C PRO A 323 -7.27 -25.35 -20.65
N CYS A 324 -5.99 -25.67 -20.43
CA CYS A 324 -5.11 -26.02 -21.53
C CYS A 324 -5.80 -27.16 -22.30
N PRO A 325 -5.99 -27.07 -23.63
CA PRO A 325 -6.31 -28.26 -24.39
C PRO A 325 -5.14 -29.23 -24.19
N ALA A 326 -5.43 -30.39 -23.61
CA ALA A 326 -4.49 -31.50 -23.57
C ALA A 326 -4.09 -31.79 -25.02
N MET A 327 -2.79 -31.64 -25.28
CA MET A 327 -2.15 -32.19 -26.47
C MET A 327 -1.68 -33.59 -26.14
#